data_AF-A0A4Y2N0Y3-F1
#
_entry.id   AF-A0A4Y2N0Y3-F1
#
_cell.length_a   1.000
_cell.length_b   1.000
_cell.length_c   1.000
_cell.angle_alpha   90.00
_cell.angle_beta   90.00
_cell.angle_gamma   90.00
#
_symmetry.space_group_name_H-M   'P 1'
#
loop_
_entity.id
_entity.type
_entity.pdbx_description
1 polymer ?
#
loop_
_entity_poly.entity_id
_entity_poly.type
_entity_poly.pdbx_seq_one_letter_code
_entity_poly.pdbx_strand_id
1 'polypeptide(L)'
;MLPETSSNKCVEDLNYVQESLLSPGGWSMKMLDSYGKPESGILVGNLKWLGQYDECVGVQAPSKENTSVGGFRGNYCTLQVPLKLLSVIGWWCFVAVNGFLPFLSHLLYRWALRSA
;
A
#
# COMPACT_ATOMS: atom_id res chain seq x y z
N MET A 1 14.59 2.96 3.54
CA MET A 1 16.03 2.65 3.53
C MET A 1 16.22 1.27 2.92
N LEU A 2 16.78 1.17 1.72
CA LEU A 2 17.40 -0.08 1.26
C LEU A 2 18.79 -0.16 1.93
N PRO A 3 19.23 -1.33 2.43
CA PRO A 3 20.45 -1.43 3.21
C PRO A 3 21.70 -1.45 2.30
N GLU A 4 22.58 -0.48 2.53
CA GLU A 4 23.86 -0.20 1.85
C GLU A 4 24.99 -1.21 2.16
N THR A 5 24.67 -2.48 2.47
CA THR A 5 25.69 -3.53 2.74
C THR A 5 25.63 -4.70 1.75
N SER A 6 24.68 -4.68 0.81
CA SER A 6 24.51 -5.65 -0.28
C SER A 6 24.96 -5.10 -1.66
N SER A 7 25.71 -3.99 -1.63
CA SER A 7 25.79 -3.01 -2.72
C SER A 7 26.25 -3.57 -4.07
N ASN A 8 27.27 -4.43 -4.13
CA ASN A 8 27.79 -4.90 -5.42
C ASN A 8 26.96 -6.05 -6.04
N LYS A 9 26.63 -7.08 -5.25
CA LYS A 9 25.89 -8.24 -5.76
C LYS A 9 24.46 -7.89 -6.14
N CYS A 10 23.79 -7.05 -5.35
CA CYS A 10 22.42 -6.59 -5.66
C CYS A 10 22.40 -5.84 -7.01
N VAL A 11 23.38 -4.98 -7.24
CA VAL A 11 23.51 -4.25 -8.51
C VAL A 11 23.83 -5.20 -9.67
N GLU A 12 24.71 -6.18 -9.47
CA GLU A 12 25.00 -7.21 -10.48
C GLU A 12 23.76 -8.06 -10.82
N ASP A 13 22.99 -8.49 -9.82
CA ASP A 13 21.74 -9.22 -10.01
C ASP A 13 20.68 -8.37 -10.74
N LEU A 14 20.59 -7.06 -10.44
CA LEU A 14 19.72 -6.13 -11.15
C LEU A 14 20.15 -5.94 -12.61
N ASN A 15 21.45 -5.77 -12.86
CA ASN A 15 21.99 -5.70 -14.22
C ASN A 15 21.70 -6.99 -15.00
N TYR A 16 21.82 -8.16 -14.34
CA TYR A 16 21.49 -9.45 -14.94
C TYR A 16 20.02 -9.58 -15.33
N VAL A 17 19.09 -9.06 -14.51
CA VAL A 17 17.66 -8.99 -14.87
C VAL A 17 17.47 -8.14 -16.13
N GLN A 18 18.12 -6.97 -16.18
CA GLN A 18 18.01 -6.04 -17.30
C GLN A 18 18.57 -6.65 -18.61
N GLU A 19 19.75 -7.26 -18.56
CA GLU A 19 20.34 -8.00 -19.70
C GLU A 19 19.43 -9.15 -20.15
N SER A 20 18.75 -9.79 -19.19
CA SER A 20 17.91 -10.95 -19.46
C SER A 20 16.52 -10.58 -19.99
N LEU A 21 16.13 -9.32 -20.12
CA LEU A 21 14.77 -8.91 -20.55
C LEU A 21 14.35 -9.50 -21.91
N LEU A 22 15.31 -9.67 -22.81
CA LEU A 22 15.08 -10.26 -24.15
C LEU A 22 15.54 -11.72 -24.24
N SER A 23 15.93 -12.33 -23.11
CA SER A 23 16.52 -13.66 -23.09
C SER A 23 15.49 -14.76 -23.42
N PRO A 24 15.88 -15.79 -24.20
CA PRO A 24 15.05 -16.96 -24.44
C PRO A 24 14.76 -17.67 -23.12
N GLY A 25 13.53 -17.53 -22.63
CA GLY A 25 13.09 -18.05 -21.33
C GLY A 25 12.11 -17.12 -20.64
N GLY A 26 12.20 -15.81 -20.92
CA GLY A 26 11.21 -14.81 -20.51
C GLY A 26 11.00 -14.69 -19.00
N TRP A 27 11.84 -15.31 -18.16
CA TRP A 27 11.70 -15.29 -16.71
C TRP A 27 11.81 -13.87 -16.15
N SER A 28 12.70 -13.06 -16.73
CA SER A 28 12.93 -11.66 -16.39
C SER A 28 11.69 -10.81 -16.73
N MET A 29 11.09 -11.06 -17.90
CA MET A 29 9.86 -10.41 -18.33
C MET A 29 8.68 -10.82 -17.45
N LYS A 30 8.59 -12.10 -17.06
CA LYS A 30 7.59 -12.57 -16.09
C LYS A 30 7.78 -11.96 -14.71
N MET A 31 9.04 -11.82 -14.25
CA MET A 31 9.33 -11.13 -12.99
C MET A 31 8.83 -9.69 -13.05
N LEU A 32 9.11 -8.98 -14.15
CA LEU A 32 8.68 -7.59 -14.35
C LEU A 32 7.16 -7.47 -14.46
N ASP A 33 6.49 -8.39 -15.16
CA ASP A 33 5.03 -8.38 -15.32
C ASP A 33 4.29 -8.70 -14.01
N SER A 34 4.91 -9.54 -13.16
CA SER A 34 4.38 -9.88 -11.83
C SER A 34 4.46 -8.73 -10.82
N TYR A 35 5.24 -7.67 -11.12
CA TYR A 35 5.34 -6.48 -10.29
C TYR A 35 4.04 -5.66 -10.30
N GLY A 36 3.81 -4.87 -9.25
CA GLY A 36 2.62 -4.02 -9.13
C GLY A 36 2.51 -3.01 -10.26
N LYS A 37 1.45 -3.11 -11.07
CA LYS A 37 1.14 -2.14 -12.13
C LYS A 37 0.47 -0.90 -11.53
N PRO A 38 0.85 0.31 -11.96
CA PRO A 38 0.19 1.53 -11.50
C PRO A 38 -1.25 1.58 -12.01
N GLU A 39 -2.20 1.57 -11.08
CA GLU A 39 -3.59 1.89 -11.39
C GLU A 39 -3.74 3.38 -11.75
N SER A 40 -4.81 3.71 -12.48
CA SER A 40 -5.16 5.11 -12.72
C SER A 40 -5.55 5.81 -11.42
N GLY A 41 -5.38 7.14 -11.37
CA GLY A 41 -5.77 7.94 -10.21
C GLY A 41 -4.70 8.09 -9.13
N ILE A 42 -3.42 7.91 -9.46
CA ILE A 42 -2.28 8.19 -8.54
C ILE A 42 -2.38 9.60 -7.95
N LEU A 43 -2.71 10.60 -8.78
CA LEU A 43 -2.88 12.00 -8.34
C LEU A 43 -4.09 12.21 -7.40
N VAL A 44 -5.02 11.26 -7.36
CA VAL A 44 -6.22 11.26 -6.51
C VAL A 44 -6.01 10.35 -5.29
N GLY A 45 -4.79 9.83 -5.09
CA GLY A 45 -4.43 8.99 -3.96
C GLY A 45 -4.62 7.49 -4.18
N ASN A 46 -4.86 7.03 -5.42
CA ASN A 46 -4.84 5.60 -5.72
C ASN A 46 -3.40 5.08 -5.81
N LEU A 47 -2.86 4.63 -4.68
CA LEU A 47 -1.52 4.08 -4.55
C LEU A 47 -1.51 2.54 -4.50
N LYS A 48 -2.60 1.90 -4.94
CA LYS A 48 -2.73 0.44 -4.91
C LYS A 48 -1.98 -0.17 -6.08
N TRP A 49 -0.74 -0.58 -5.86
CA TRP A 49 0.09 -1.28 -6.84
C TRP A 49 0.33 -2.72 -6.39
N LEU A 50 -0.74 -3.52 -6.43
CA LEU A 50 -0.65 -4.93 -6.06
C LEU A 50 -0.22 -5.73 -7.29
N GLY A 51 0.99 -6.28 -7.26
CA GLY A 51 1.46 -7.23 -8.27
C GLY A 51 0.72 -8.57 -8.16
N GLN A 52 0.94 -9.45 -9.13
CA GLN A 52 0.35 -10.79 -9.12
C GLN A 52 1.16 -11.71 -8.19
N TYR A 53 0.55 -12.09 -7.05
CA TYR A 53 1.22 -12.85 -6.00
C TYR A 53 1.82 -14.16 -6.51
N ASP A 54 1.00 -15.02 -7.12
CA ASP A 54 1.40 -16.36 -7.56
C ASP A 54 2.51 -16.32 -8.62
N GLU A 55 2.49 -15.33 -9.51
CA GLU A 55 3.53 -15.15 -10.51
C GLU A 55 4.82 -14.63 -9.88
N CYS A 56 4.73 -13.64 -8.99
CA CYS A 56 5.90 -13.08 -8.33
C CYS A 56 6.65 -14.15 -7.52
N VAL A 57 5.92 -14.92 -6.71
CA VAL A 57 6.53 -16.03 -5.96
C VAL A 57 6.86 -17.20 -6.88
N GLY A 58 6.23 -17.37 -8.04
CA GLY A 58 6.49 -18.47 -8.96
C GLY A 58 7.76 -18.30 -9.81
N VAL A 59 8.20 -17.07 -10.04
CA VAL A 59 9.34 -16.77 -10.90
C VAL A 59 10.68 -16.95 -10.18
N GLN A 60 11.58 -17.67 -10.83
CA GLN A 60 12.94 -17.95 -10.37
C GLN A 60 13.94 -17.44 -11.42
N ALA A 61 14.94 -16.68 -10.97
CA ALA A 61 16.08 -16.28 -11.79
C ALA A 61 17.07 -17.45 -11.89
N PRO A 62 17.42 -17.90 -13.11
CA PRO A 62 18.47 -18.90 -13.29
C PRO A 62 19.82 -18.34 -12.80
N SER A 63 20.71 -19.21 -12.35
CA SER A 63 22.07 -18.81 -12.01
C SER A 63 22.89 -18.66 -13.29
N LYS A 64 23.66 -17.59 -13.39
CA LYS A 64 24.56 -17.36 -14.53
C LYS A 64 25.81 -18.21 -14.33
N GLU A 65 26.05 -19.13 -15.27
CA GLU A 65 27.19 -20.06 -15.28
C GLU A 65 28.51 -19.38 -14.90
N ASN A 66 29.28 -20.01 -14.00
CA ASN A 66 30.57 -19.52 -13.51
C ASN A 66 30.55 -18.17 -12.77
N THR A 67 29.38 -17.69 -12.31
CA THR A 67 29.27 -16.46 -11.53
C THR A 67 28.38 -16.66 -10.30
N SER A 68 28.52 -15.77 -9.30
CA SER A 68 27.66 -15.72 -8.12
C SER A 68 26.34 -14.97 -8.35
N VAL A 69 26.05 -14.62 -9.61
CA VAL A 69 24.92 -13.79 -10.06
C VAL A 69 23.73 -14.68 -10.44
N GLY A 70 22.52 -14.25 -10.07
CA GLY A 70 21.29 -15.01 -10.28
C GLY A 70 21.03 -16.04 -9.18
N GLY A 71 20.18 -17.03 -9.47
CA GLY A 71 19.79 -18.06 -8.50
C GLY A 71 18.85 -17.56 -7.38
N PHE A 72 18.20 -16.41 -7.57
CA PHE A 72 17.23 -15.85 -6.62
C PHE A 72 15.80 -16.08 -7.10
N ARG A 73 14.85 -15.94 -6.17
CA ARG A 73 13.41 -16.11 -6.41
C ARG A 73 12.69 -14.80 -6.09
N GLY A 74 11.58 -14.54 -6.77
CA GLY A 74 10.74 -13.41 -6.43
C GLY A 74 10.13 -13.57 -5.03
N ASN A 75 10.10 -12.47 -4.27
CA ASN A 75 9.49 -12.40 -2.95
C ASN A 75 8.41 -11.33 -2.96
N TYR A 76 7.21 -11.69 -2.50
CA TYR A 76 6.09 -10.76 -2.47
C TYR A 76 6.04 -10.00 -1.15
N CYS A 77 6.20 -8.68 -1.22
CA CYS A 77 6.19 -7.80 -0.06
C CYS A 77 4.90 -6.98 -0.02
N THR A 78 4.15 -7.05 1.08
CA THR A 78 2.97 -6.20 1.32
C THR A 78 3.34 -5.02 2.23
N LEU A 79 3.00 -3.81 1.80
CA LEU A 79 3.09 -2.63 2.67
C LEU A 79 1.86 -2.57 3.59
N GLN A 80 2.07 -2.68 4.89
CA GLN A 80 1.02 -2.42 5.88
C GLN A 80 1.11 -0.96 6.32
N VAL A 81 0.22 -0.12 5.79
CA VAL A 81 0.10 1.27 6.23
C VAL A 81 -0.99 1.32 7.29
N PRO A 82 -0.67 1.61 8.58
CA PRO A 82 -1.70 1.85 9.57
C PRO A 82 -2.40 3.16 9.22
N LEU A 83 -3.58 3.06 8.60
CA LEU A 83 -4.46 4.21 8.44
C LEU A 83 -4.94 4.60 9.84
N LYS A 84 -4.28 5.58 10.46
CA LYS A 84 -4.92 6.37 11.51
C LYS A 84 -6.06 7.10 10.82
N LEU A 85 -7.24 6.48 10.83
CA LEU A 85 -8.49 7.14 10.52
C LEU A 85 -8.58 8.28 11.54
N LEU A 86 -8.09 9.46 11.16
CA LEU A 86 -8.33 10.65 11.94
C LEU A 86 -9.84 10.72 12.03
N SER A 87 -10.34 10.62 13.26
CA SER A 87 -11.75 10.73 13.59
C SER A 87 -12.25 12.10 13.08
N VAL A 88 -12.63 12.17 11.80
CA VAL A 88 -13.47 13.23 11.25
C VAL A 88 -14.93 12.84 11.48
N ILE A 89 -15.23 12.27 12.65
CA ILE A 89 -16.60 12.15 13.13
C ILE A 89 -16.94 13.53 13.70
N GLY A 90 -17.40 14.41 12.82
CA GLY A 90 -18.56 15.26 13.09
C GLY A 90 -18.42 16.39 14.12
N TRP A 91 -17.49 17.33 13.94
CA TRP A 91 -17.65 18.67 14.53
C TRP A 91 -18.16 19.75 13.57
N TRP A 92 -18.38 19.41 12.30
CA TRP A 92 -18.89 20.34 11.29
C TRP A 92 -20.41 20.21 10.99
N CYS A 93 -21.17 19.48 11.82
CA CYS A 93 -22.64 19.52 11.77
C CYS A 93 -23.28 20.42 12.86
N PHE A 94 -22.50 21.04 13.75
CA PHE A 94 -23.06 21.92 14.80
C PHE A 94 -22.92 23.43 14.52
N VAL A 95 -22.20 23.87 13.47
CA VAL A 95 -22.02 25.31 13.20
C VAL A 95 -22.83 25.78 11.97
N ALA A 96 -23.98 25.16 11.74
CA ALA A 96 -25.04 25.75 10.92
C ALA A 96 -26.38 25.32 11.50
N VAL A 97 -27.29 26.27 11.69
CA VAL A 97 -28.63 26.12 12.28
C VAL A 97 -28.65 26.07 13.81
N ASN A 98 -28.47 27.23 14.44
CA ASN A 98 -29.60 27.92 15.09
C ASN A 98 -29.15 29.26 15.69
N GLY A 99 -29.45 30.33 14.96
CA GLY A 99 -29.76 31.59 15.61
C GLY A 99 -31.13 31.47 16.30
N PHE A 100 -31.26 32.14 17.43
CA PHE A 100 -32.52 32.47 18.13
C PHE A 100 -33.24 31.37 18.94
N LEU A 101 -33.52 31.73 20.21
CA LEU A 101 -34.41 31.15 21.24
C LEU A 101 -33.81 30.22 22.32
N PRO A 102 -33.22 30.79 23.38
CA PRO A 102 -32.95 30.09 24.63
C PRO A 102 -34.13 30.24 25.58
N PHE A 103 -35.18 29.40 25.57
CA PHE A 103 -36.17 29.45 26.67
C PHE A 103 -36.98 28.17 26.97
N LEU A 104 -36.76 27.03 26.29
CA LEU A 104 -37.63 25.85 26.46
C LEU A 104 -36.93 24.54 26.83
N SER A 105 -35.77 24.56 27.47
CA SER A 105 -35.09 23.34 27.96
C SER A 105 -35.25 23.09 29.47
N HIS A 106 -35.75 24.06 30.24
CA HIS A 106 -35.75 23.98 31.71
C HIS A 106 -37.00 23.34 32.32
N LEU A 107 -38.10 23.20 31.57
CA LEU A 107 -39.39 22.71 32.10
C LEU A 107 -39.56 21.19 32.00
N LEU A 108 -38.88 20.51 31.05
CA LEU A 108 -38.99 19.05 30.91
C LEU A 108 -38.15 18.29 31.94
N TYR A 109 -37.02 18.85 32.39
CA TYR A 109 -36.15 18.18 33.37
C TYR A 109 -36.80 18.03 34.76
N ARG A 110 -37.72 18.94 35.11
CA ARG A 110 -38.37 18.93 36.44
C ARG A 110 -39.55 17.96 36.53
N TRP A 111 -40.10 17.50 35.41
CA TRP A 111 -41.20 16.52 35.39
C TRP A 111 -40.70 15.07 35.51
N ALA A 112 -39.52 14.77 34.94
CA ALA A 112 -38.92 13.44 35.01
C ALA A 112 -38.50 13.01 36.43
N LEU A 113 -38.07 13.96 37.27
CA LEU A 113 -37.61 13.69 38.65
C LEU A 113 -38.74 13.54 39.69
N ARG A 114 -40.00 13.73 39.31
CA ARG A 114 -41.16 13.57 40.22
C ARG A 114 -41.89 12.23 40.01
N SER A 115 -41.39 11.38 39.12
CA SER A 115 -42.01 10.10 38.75
C SER A 115 -41.12 8.88 39.02
N ALA A 116 -40.07 9.05 39.84
CA ALA A 116 -39.22 7.97 40.36
C ALA A 116 -39.25 7.96 41.89
#